data_AF-A0A2J4YDI9-F1
#
_entry.id   AF-A0A2J4YDI9-F1
#
_cell.length_a   1.000
_cell.length_b   1.000
_cell.length_c   1.000
_cell.angle_alpha   90.00
_cell.angle_beta   90.00
_cell.angle_gamma   90.00
#
_symmetry.space_group_name_H-M   'P 1'
#
loop_
_entity.id
_entity.type
_entity.pdbx_description
1 polymer ?
#
loop_
_entity_poly.entity_id
_entity_poly.type
_entity_poly.pdbx_seq_one_letter_code
_entity_poly.pdbx_strand_id
1 'polypeptide(L)'
;MSFIRPAVVLFILLTLLTGGVYPLLTTALGQWWFPQQANGSLVRIDGEVRGSRLIGQNFTAPGYFQGRPSATAEMPDNPLASGGSNLAASNPALDKAISERVQALRAANP
;
A
#
# COMPACT_ATOMS: atom_id res chain seq x y z
N MET A 1 33.19 -8.46 34.86
CA MET A 1 32.16 -9.17 34.07
C MET A 1 30.76 -9.03 34.72
N SER A 2 30.27 -7.81 35.02
CA SER A 2 29.02 -7.64 35.80
C SER A 2 27.80 -7.17 34.96
N PHE A 3 28.01 -6.73 33.72
CA PHE A 3 26.94 -6.14 32.91
C PHE A 3 26.26 -7.12 31.92
N ILE A 4 26.79 -8.33 31.77
CA ILE A 4 26.25 -9.29 30.78
C ILE A 4 24.83 -9.72 31.16
N ARG A 5 24.60 -10.09 32.42
CA ARG A 5 23.27 -10.49 32.89
C ARG A 5 22.23 -9.37 32.76
N PRO A 6 22.43 -8.14 33.27
CA PRO A 6 21.43 -7.08 33.12
C PRO A 6 21.22 -6.68 31.65
N ALA A 7 22.25 -6.69 30.81
CA ALA A 7 22.10 -6.41 29.38
C ALA A 7 21.23 -7.44 28.68
N VAL A 8 21.46 -8.74 28.92
CA VAL A 8 20.67 -9.82 28.31
C VAL A 8 19.22 -9.79 28.81
N VAL A 9 19.01 -9.59 30.11
CA VAL A 9 17.65 -9.51 30.68
C VAL A 9 16.88 -8.34 30.08
N LEU A 10 17.50 -7.16 30.00
CA LEU A 10 16.86 -5.99 29.41
C LEU A 10 16.56 -6.19 27.92
N PHE A 11 17.48 -6.79 27.17
CA PHE A 11 17.26 -7.11 25.77
C PHE A 11 16.07 -8.05 25.57
N ILE A 12 15.98 -9.14 26.36
CA ILE A 12 14.87 -10.09 26.28
C ILE A 12 13.56 -9.41 26.69
N LEU A 13 13.56 -8.66 27.79
CA LEU A 13 12.38 -7.97 28.28
C LEU A 13 11.82 -6.98 27.26
N LEU A 14 12.69 -6.14 26.67
CA LEU A 14 12.25 -5.19 25.64
C LEU A 14 11.81 -5.91 24.37
N THR A 15 12.47 -7.00 23.98
CA THR A 15 12.04 -7.81 22.81
C THR A 15 10.64 -8.39 23.02
N LEU A 16 10.35 -8.97 24.19
CA LEU A 16 9.03 -9.51 24.49
C LEU A 16 7.97 -8.42 24.59
N LEU A 17 8.33 -7.26 25.15
CA LEU A 17 7.40 -6.15 25.29
C LEU A 17 7.06 -5.51 23.94
N THR A 18 8.06 -5.18 23.11
CA THR A 18 7.83 -4.48 21.83
C THR A 18 7.48 -5.42 20.68
N GLY A 19 7.96 -6.66 20.70
CA GLY A 19 7.68 -7.67 19.67
C GLY A 19 6.52 -8.61 20.00
N GLY A 20 6.09 -8.68 21.26
CA GLY A 20 4.99 -9.54 21.71
C GLY A 20 3.81 -8.75 22.27
N VAL A 21 4.01 -8.13 23.44
CA VAL A 21 2.93 -7.43 24.16
C VAL A 21 2.33 -6.31 23.33
N TYR A 22 3.17 -5.45 22.73
CA TYR A 22 2.73 -4.31 21.93
C TYR A 22 1.91 -4.69 20.68
N PRO A 23 2.36 -5.58 19.77
CA PRO A 23 1.57 -5.93 18.59
C PRO A 23 0.29 -6.69 18.96
N LEU A 24 0.30 -7.53 20.01
CA LEU A 24 -0.92 -8.23 20.46
C LEU A 24 -1.95 -7.26 21.04
N LEU A 25 -1.51 -6.32 21.89
CA LEU A 25 -2.40 -5.33 22.49
C LEU A 25 -3.01 -4.42 21.42
N THR A 26 -2.20 -3.91 20.49
CA THR A 26 -2.70 -3.05 19.40
C THR A 26 -3.63 -3.82 18.45
N THR A 27 -3.33 -5.08 18.15
CA THR A 27 -4.22 -5.94 17.35
C THR A 27 -5.55 -6.18 18.06
N ALA A 28 -5.54 -6.53 19.35
CA ALA A 28 -6.75 -6.79 20.12
C ALA A 28 -7.65 -5.55 20.20
N LEU A 29 -7.07 -4.39 20.54
CA LEU A 29 -7.81 -3.14 20.60
C LEU A 29 -8.31 -2.69 19.22
N GLY A 30 -7.49 -2.87 18.18
CA GLY A 30 -7.87 -2.56 16.79
C GLY A 30 -9.04 -3.41 16.32
N GLN A 31 -9.04 -4.71 16.61
CA GLN A 31 -10.15 -5.60 16.26
C GLN A 31 -11.40 -5.32 17.09
N TRP A 32 -11.26 -4.94 18.38
CA TRP A 32 -12.39 -4.62 19.24
C TRP A 32 -13.09 -3.33 18.79
N TRP A 33 -12.35 -2.25 18.59
CA TRP A 33 -12.92 -0.93 18.31
C TRP A 33 -13.11 -0.64 16.81
N PHE A 34 -12.24 -1.16 15.95
CA PHE A 34 -12.19 -0.81 14.53
C PHE A 34 -12.02 -2.05 13.62
N PRO A 35 -12.89 -3.07 13.75
CA PRO A 35 -12.71 -4.34 13.03
C PRO A 35 -12.69 -4.16 11.51
N GLN A 36 -13.49 -3.25 10.94
CA GLN A 36 -13.50 -3.06 9.49
C GLN A 36 -12.16 -2.51 8.97
N GLN A 37 -11.59 -1.52 9.65
CA GLN A 37 -10.34 -0.88 9.27
C GLN A 37 -9.14 -1.77 9.57
N ALA A 38 -9.13 -2.44 10.73
CA ALA A 38 -8.07 -3.37 11.12
C ALA A 38 -7.95 -4.56 10.16
N ASN A 39 -9.06 -4.96 9.53
CA ASN A 39 -9.08 -6.01 8.50
C ASN A 39 -8.96 -5.45 7.06
N GLY A 40 -8.44 -4.23 6.89
CA GLY A 40 -8.06 -3.68 5.58
C GLY A 40 -9.17 -2.93 4.84
N SER A 41 -10.28 -2.59 5.48
CA SER A 41 -11.39 -1.82 4.89
C SER A 41 -11.93 -2.42 3.58
N LEU A 42 -12.02 -3.75 3.53
CA LEU A 42 -12.42 -4.49 2.34
C LEU A 42 -13.85 -4.14 1.90
N VAL A 43 -14.04 -4.05 0.58
CA VAL A 43 -15.34 -3.94 -0.07
C VAL A 43 -15.72 -5.32 -0.59
N ARG A 44 -16.89 -5.79 -0.17
CA ARG A 44 -17.43 -7.10 -0.57
C ARG A 44 -18.78 -6.90 -1.26
N ILE A 45 -18.96 -7.58 -2.39
CA ILE A 45 -20.23 -7.62 -3.14
C ILE A 45 -20.50 -9.09 -3.42
N ASP A 46 -21.69 -9.57 -3.05
CA ASP A 46 -22.10 -10.97 -3.22
C ASP A 46 -21.13 -11.99 -2.59
N GLY A 47 -20.55 -11.64 -1.44
CA GLY A 47 -19.59 -12.48 -0.72
C GLY A 47 -18.16 -12.43 -1.28
N GLU A 48 -17.95 -11.91 -2.49
CA GLU A 48 -16.64 -11.79 -3.12
C GLU A 48 -15.93 -10.50 -2.69
N VAL A 49 -14.62 -10.59 -2.47
CA VAL A 49 -13.79 -9.39 -2.21
C VAL A 49 -13.57 -8.67 -3.53
N ARG A 50 -14.13 -7.48 -3.66
CA ARG A 50 -13.93 -6.62 -4.83
C ARG A 50 -12.72 -5.71 -4.69
N GLY A 51 -12.21 -5.51 -3.48
CA GLY A 51 -11.03 -4.68 -3.20
C GLY A 51 -11.06 -4.09 -1.80
N SER A 52 -10.39 -2.97 -1.61
CA SER A 52 -10.42 -2.16 -0.39
C SER A 52 -10.79 -0.73 -0.73
N ARG A 53 -11.43 -0.02 0.20
CA ARG A 53 -11.66 1.44 0.08
C ARG A 53 -10.38 2.25 -0.08
N LEU A 54 -9.23 1.67 0.27
CA LEU A 54 -7.92 2.35 0.28
C LEU A 54 -7.02 1.94 -0.90
N ILE A 55 -7.42 0.97 -1.71
CA ILE A 55 -6.61 0.44 -2.80
C ILE A 55 -7.29 0.74 -4.13
N GLY A 56 -6.60 1.50 -4.99
CA GLY A 56 -6.99 1.71 -6.38
C GLY A 56 -6.77 0.47 -7.22
N GLN A 57 -7.50 0.36 -8.32
CA GLN A 57 -7.35 -0.72 -9.30
C GLN A 57 -7.11 -0.13 -10.67
N ASN A 58 -6.47 -0.91 -11.54
CA ASN A 58 -6.19 -0.52 -12.90
C ASN A 58 -7.48 -0.52 -13.75
N PHE A 59 -8.19 0.61 -13.78
CA PHE A 59 -9.38 0.80 -14.60
C PHE A 59 -9.01 1.31 -15.99
N THR A 60 -9.10 0.44 -17.00
CA THR A 60 -8.81 0.76 -18.41
C THR A 60 -10.02 0.72 -19.33
N ALA A 61 -11.12 0.11 -18.88
CA ALA A 61 -12.32 -0.05 -19.68
C ALA A 61 -13.14 1.26 -19.77
N PRO A 62 -13.78 1.54 -20.92
CA PRO A 62 -14.72 2.65 -21.05
C PRO A 62 -15.87 2.53 -20.04
N GLY A 63 -16.33 3.67 -19.52
CA GLY A 63 -17.43 3.74 -18.53
C GLY A 63 -16.99 3.76 -17.07
N TYR A 64 -15.71 3.49 -16.79
CA TYR A 64 -15.11 3.74 -15.47
C TYR A 64 -14.29 5.02 -15.47
N PHE A 65 -14.18 5.63 -14.29
CA PHE A 65 -13.19 6.68 -14.08
C PHE A 65 -11.79 6.06 -14.08
N GLN A 66 -10.90 6.65 -14.87
CA GLN A 66 -9.49 6.25 -14.90
C GLN A 66 -8.76 6.91 -13.71
N GLY A 67 -8.05 6.09 -12.93
CA GLY A 67 -7.22 6.56 -11.83
C GLY A 67 -5.95 7.27 -12.29
N ARG A 68 -5.09 7.63 -11.33
CA ARG A 68 -3.75 8.13 -11.65
C ARG A 68 -2.92 7.00 -12.26
N PRO A 69 -1.97 7.30 -13.17
CA PRO A 69 -1.08 6.28 -13.71
C PRO A 69 -0.24 5.66 -12.59
N SER A 70 -0.22 4.33 -12.58
CA SER A 70 0.54 3.53 -11.63
C SER A 70 1.82 3.03 -12.29
N ALA A 71 2.95 3.13 -11.60
CA ALA A 71 4.28 2.72 -12.08
C ALA A 71 4.86 1.56 -11.26
N THR A 72 3.97 0.73 -10.71
CA THR A 72 4.32 -0.47 -9.97
C THR A 72 4.96 -1.53 -10.87
N ALA A 73 5.75 -2.43 -10.28
CA ALA A 73 6.43 -3.48 -11.05
C ALA A 73 5.43 -4.49 -11.64
N GLU A 74 5.80 -5.07 -12.79
CA GLU A 74 5.07 -6.08 -13.57
C GLU A 74 3.76 -5.60 -14.19
N MET A 75 2.87 -4.99 -13.40
CA MET A 75 1.58 -4.45 -13.85
C MET A 75 1.20 -3.20 -13.05
N PRO A 76 0.36 -2.30 -13.61
CA PRO A 76 -0.18 -1.14 -12.88
C PRO A 76 -1.04 -1.55 -11.68
N ASP A 77 -0.98 -0.77 -10.60
CA ASP A 77 -1.73 -0.97 -9.35
C ASP A 77 -1.50 -2.34 -8.69
N ASN A 78 -0.26 -2.84 -8.79
CA ASN A 78 0.15 -4.09 -8.16
C ASN A 78 0.40 -3.90 -6.65
N PRO A 79 -0.42 -4.46 -5.75
CA PRO A 79 -0.24 -4.30 -4.31
C PRO A 79 0.97 -5.06 -3.75
N LEU A 80 1.56 -5.99 -4.52
CA LEU A 80 2.82 -6.64 -4.16
C LEU A 80 4.04 -5.77 -4.48
N ALA A 81 3.86 -4.72 -5.28
CA ALA A 81 4.90 -3.78 -5.66
C ALA A 81 4.50 -2.34 -5.31
N SER A 82 4.66 -1.95 -4.04
CA SER A 82 4.30 -0.62 -3.53
C SER A 82 5.34 0.47 -3.86
N GLY A 83 5.78 0.54 -5.11
CA GLY A 83 6.79 1.48 -5.61
C GLY A 83 6.19 2.65 -6.40
N GLY A 84 7.05 3.58 -6.82
CA GLY A 84 6.68 4.73 -7.64
C GLY A 84 7.65 4.98 -8.80
N SER A 85 7.27 5.88 -9.70
CA SER A 85 8.16 6.35 -10.76
C SER A 85 9.23 7.27 -10.17
N ASN A 86 10.48 6.82 -10.19
CA ASN A 86 11.64 7.58 -9.70
C ASN A 86 12.38 8.33 -10.83
N LEU A 87 11.69 8.67 -11.92
CA LEU A 87 12.25 9.49 -12.99
C LEU A 87 12.35 10.96 -12.54
N ALA A 88 13.54 11.55 -12.65
CA ALA A 88 13.76 12.96 -12.36
C ALA A 88 13.15 13.86 -13.43
N ALA A 89 12.89 15.14 -13.09
CA ALA A 89 12.40 16.13 -14.03
C ALA A 89 13.34 16.38 -15.22
N SER A 90 14.65 16.19 -15.04
CA SER A 90 15.64 16.30 -16.11
C SER A 90 15.75 15.04 -16.99
N ASN A 91 15.00 13.98 -16.68
CA ASN A 91 15.06 12.73 -17.43
C ASN A 91 14.09 12.81 -18.64
N PRO A 92 14.60 12.77 -19.89
CA PRO A 92 13.75 12.87 -21.07
C PRO A 92 12.73 11.73 -21.22
N ALA A 93 12.95 10.58 -20.57
CA ALA A 93 11.97 9.50 -20.53
C ALA A 93 10.68 9.90 -19.80
N LEU A 94 10.75 10.81 -18.82
CA LEU A 94 9.57 11.32 -18.13
C LEU A 94 8.73 12.20 -19.05
N ASP A 95 9.36 13.13 -19.78
CA ASP A 95 8.68 14.00 -20.74
C ASP A 95 7.96 13.19 -21.82
N LYS A 96 8.64 12.16 -22.34
CA LYS A 96 8.05 11.22 -23.31
C LYS A 96 6.81 10.54 -22.73
N ALA A 97 6.91 9.95 -21.54
CA ALA A 97 5.80 9.26 -20.91
C ALA A 97 4.61 10.19 -20.58
N ILE A 98 4.87 11.45 -20.23
CA ILE A 98 3.82 12.46 -20.01
C ILE A 98 3.13 12.79 -21.33
N SER A 99 3.89 13.07 -22.39
CA SER A 99 3.34 13.42 -23.71
C SER A 99 2.44 12.30 -24.26
N GLU A 100 2.90 11.04 -24.17
CA GLU A 100 2.12 9.87 -24.58
C GLU A 100 0.80 9.75 -23.82
N ARG A 101 0.82 9.92 -22.48
CA ARG A 101 -0.40 9.87 -21.65
C ARG A 101 -1.36 11.01 -21.96
N VAL A 102 -0.85 12.22 -22.20
CA VAL A 102 -1.69 13.38 -22.59
C VAL A 102 -2.41 13.11 -23.90
N GLN A 103 -1.71 12.58 -24.90
CA GLN A 103 -2.32 12.24 -26.19
C GLN A 103 -3.38 11.15 -26.05
N ALA A 104 -3.08 10.07 -25.31
CA ALA A 104 -4.01 8.98 -25.08
C ALA A 104 -5.29 9.44 -24.34
N LEU A 105 -5.15 10.28 -23.31
CA LEU A 105 -6.30 10.79 -22.57
C LEU A 105 -7.19 11.71 -23.40
N ARG A 106 -6.61 12.58 -24.24
CA ARG A 106 -7.38 13.43 -25.17
C ARG A 106 -8.10 12.61 -26.23
N ALA A 107 -7.47 11.57 -26.77
CA ALA A 107 -8.10 10.69 -27.74
C ALA A 107 -9.25 9.88 -27.14
N ALA A 108 -9.12 9.44 -25.87
CA ALA A 108 -10.16 8.70 -25.16
C ALA A 108 -11.32 9.59 -24.67
N ASN A 109 -11.13 10.91 -24.59
CA ASN A 109 -12.11 11.88 -24.07
C ASN A 109 -12.17 13.11 -25.01
N PRO A 110 -12.85 12.99 -26.18
CA PRO A 110 -12.95 14.07 -27.16
C PRO A 110 -13.80 15.26 -26.71
#